data_AF-A0A0W0VCW5-F1
#
_entry.id   AF-A0A0W0VCW5-F1
#
_cell.length_a   1.000
_cell.length_b   1.000
_cell.length_c   1.000
_cell.angle_alpha   90.00
_cell.angle_beta   90.00
_cell.angle_gamma   90.00
#
_symmetry.space_group_name_H-M   'P 1'
#
loop_
_entity.id
_entity.type
_entity.pdbx_description
1 polymer ?
#
loop_
_entity_poly.entity_id
_entity_poly.type
_entity_poly.pdbx_seq_one_letter_code
_entity_poly.pdbx_strand_id
1 'polypeptide(L)' 'METLYQILGILGAALIIWVLYRAIKGRPDQFSREKLAKSFSTLGILALILIAFVAFLVFLLRQT' A
#
# COMPACT_ATOMS: atom_id res chain seq x y z
N MET A 1 23.15 8.32 20.57
CA MET A 1 22.74 7.55 19.37
C MET A 1 21.22 7.52 19.24
N GLU A 2 20.46 7.13 20.27
CA GLU A 2 18.98 7.15 20.29
C GLU A 2 18.33 8.49 19.88
N THR A 3 18.81 9.61 20.43
CA THR A 3 18.22 10.94 20.21
C THR A 3 18.34 11.40 18.75
N LEU A 4 19.44 11.06 18.07
CA LEU A 4 19.63 11.37 16.66
C LEU A 4 18.64 10.59 15.78
N TYR A 5 18.44 9.29 16.06
CA TYR A 5 17.46 8.48 15.32
C TYR A 5 16.03 8.95 15.54
N GLN A 6 15.67 9.36 16.75
CA GLN A 6 14.35 9.93 17.04
C GLN A 6 14.13 11.25 16.28
N ILE A 7 15.12 12.14 16.27
CA ILE A 7 15.05 13.41 15.53
C ILE A 7 14.91 13.15 14.04
N LEU A 8 15.73 12.26 13.48
CA LEU A 8 15.65 11.86 12.07
C LEU A 8 14.32 11.18 11.73
N GLY A 9 13.76 10.39 12.65
CA GLY A 9 12.46 9.76 12.51
C GLY A 9 11.33 10.78 12.43
N ILE A 10 11.34 11.79 13.30
CA ILE A 10 10.34 12.88 13.27
C ILE A 10 10.50 13.73 12.01
N LEU A 11 11.74 14.07 11.63
CA LEU A 11 12.03 14.81 10.39
C LEU A 11 11.57 14.03 9.15
N GLY A 12 11.83 12.73 9.12
CA GLY A 12 11.38 11.84 8.05
C GLY A 12 9.85 11.77 7.99
N ALA A 13 9.18 11.60 9.13
CA ALA A 13 7.72 11.60 9.19
C ALA A 13 7.12 12.93 8.72
N ALA A 14 7.69 14.07 9.15
CA ALA A 14 7.26 15.40 8.71
C ALA A 14 7.46 15.58 7.20
N LEU A 15 8.58 15.12 6.65
CA LEU A 15 8.86 15.16 5.22
C LEU A 15 7.85 14.31 4.43
N ILE A 16 7.55 13.09 4.90
CA ILE A 16 6.56 12.20 4.26
C ILE A 16 5.19 12.88 4.22
N ILE A 17 4.73 13.44 5.35
CA ILE A 17 3.45 14.14 5.42
C ILE A 17 3.43 15.34 4.47
N TRP A 18 4.51 16.12 4.42
CA TRP A 18 4.62 17.27 3.52
C TRP A 18 4.58 16.87 2.05
N VAL A 19 5.32 15.83 1.66
CA VAL A 19 5.31 15.28 0.29
C VAL A 19 3.91 14.76 -0.06
N LEU A 20 3.26 14.05 0.85
CA LEU A 20 1.93 13.49 0.63
C LEU A 20 0.89 14.60 0.44
N TYR A 21 0.92 15.63 1.29
CA TYR A 21 0.07 16.81 1.15
C TYR A 21 0.27 17.50 -0.21
N ARG A 22 1.53 17.70 -0.61
CA ARG A 22 1.86 18.31 -1.91
C ARG A 22 1.40 17.46 -3.09
N ALA A 23 1.57 16.14 -3.02
CA ALA A 23 1.17 15.21 -4.06
C ALA A 23 -0.34 15.20 -4.26
N ILE A 24 -1.11 15.09 -3.16
CA ILE A 24 -2.58 15.11 -3.20
C ILE A 24 -3.07 16.47 -3.73
N LYS A 25 -2.50 17.58 -3.26
CA LYS A 25 -2.91 18.93 -3.71
C LYS A 25 -2.55 19.21 -5.17
N GLY A 26 -1.46 18.64 -5.69
CA GLY A 26 -1.04 18.80 -7.08
C GLY A 26 -1.95 18.06 -8.08
N ARG A 27 -2.56 16.94 -7.66
CA ARG A 27 -3.46 16.13 -8.50
C ARG A 27 -4.59 15.50 -7.66
N PRO A 28 -5.53 16.29 -7.13
CA PRO A 28 -6.56 15.79 -6.22
C PRO A 28 -7.48 14.75 -6.88
N ASP A 29 -7.66 14.84 -8.20
CA ASP A 29 -8.46 13.89 -8.99
C ASP A 29 -7.92 12.45 -8.92
N GLN A 30 -6.61 12.25 -8.69
CA GLN A 30 -6.03 10.91 -8.54
C GLN A 30 -6.52 10.19 -7.27
N PHE A 31 -6.88 10.94 -6.24
CA PHE A 31 -7.39 10.43 -4.97
C PHE A 31 -8.91 10.59 -4.86
N SER A 32 -9.62 10.75 -5.99
CA SER A 32 -11.08 10.78 -6.00
C SER A 32 -11.64 9.41 -5.57
N ARG A 33 -12.84 9.43 -4.97
CA ARG A 33 -13.54 8.21 -4.53
C ARG A 33 -13.69 7.20 -5.68
N GLU A 34 -13.95 7.67 -6.89
CA GLU A 34 -14.10 6.83 -8.08
C GLU A 34 -12.81 6.08 -8.42
N LYS A 35 -11.66 6.78 -8.45
CA LYS A 35 -10.37 6.15 -8.77
C LYS A 35 -9.88 5.23 -7.66
N LEU A 36 -10.13 5.60 -6.40
CA LEU A 36 -9.84 4.74 -5.25
C LEU A 36 -10.67 3.46 -5.28
N ALA A 37 -11.97 3.54 -5.57
CA ALA A 37 -12.84 2.37 -5.70
C ALA A 37 -12.41 1.46 -6.87
N LYS A 38 -12.06 2.03 -8.02
CA LYS A 38 -11.55 1.28 -9.18
C LYS A 38 -10.19 0.61 -8.91
N SER A 39 -9.32 1.28 -8.17
CA SER A 39 -8.04 0.70 -7.73
C SER A 39 -8.27 -0.46 -6.76
N PHE A 40 -9.16 -0.27 -5.78
CA PHE A 40 -9.51 -1.30 -4.81
C PHE A 40 -10.13 -2.54 -5.46
N SER A 41 -11.03 -2.38 -6.43
CA SER A 41 -11.61 -3.53 -7.14
C SER A 41 -10.57 -4.30 -7.94
N THR A 42 -9.67 -3.60 -8.64
CA THR A 42 -8.58 -4.21 -9.41
C THR A 42 -7.62 -4.98 -8.48
N LEU A 43 -7.13 -4.32 -7.43
CA LEU A 43 -6.24 -4.93 -6.44
C LEU A 43 -6.91 -6.09 -5.69
N GLY A 44 -8.19 -5.96 -5.37
CA GLY A 44 -8.97 -7.00 -4.71
C GLY A 44 -9.10 -8.26 -5.57
N ILE A 45 -9.39 -8.11 -6.86
CA ILE A 45 -9.42 -9.24 -7.80
C ILE A 45 -8.05 -9.91 -7.90
N LEU A 46 -6.98 -9.13 -8.05
CA LEU A 46 -5.61 -9.68 -8.07
C LEU A 46 -5.29 -10.43 -6.78
N ALA A 47 -5.69 -9.90 -5.62
CA ALA A 47 -5.47 -10.54 -4.33
C ALA A 47 -6.23 -11.87 -4.22
N LEU A 48 -7.49 -11.93 -4.67
CA LEU A 48 -8.28 -13.16 -4.67
C LEU A 48 -7.64 -14.24 -5.55
N ILE A 49 -7.15 -13.87 -6.74
CA ILE A 49 -6.42 -14.78 -7.63
C ILE A 49 -5.16 -15.31 -6.94
N LEU A 50 -4.40 -14.44 -6.27
CA LEU A 50 -3.20 -14.83 -5.56
C LEU A 50 -3.51 -15.79 -4.39
N ILE A 51 -4.58 -15.53 -3.63
CA ILE A 51 -5.04 -16.42 -2.56
C ILE A 51 -5.40 -17.80 -3.12
N ALA A 52 -6.16 -17.85 -4.21
CA ALA A 52 -6.51 -19.11 -4.86
C ALA A 52 -5.27 -19.88 -5.33
N PHE A 53 -4.28 -19.18 -5.90
CA PHE A 53 -3.02 -19.77 -6.33
C PHE A 53 -2.21 -20.34 -5.15
N VAL A 54 -2.06 -19.58 -4.07
CA VAL A 54 -1.36 -20.05 -2.87
C VAL A 54 -2.09 -21.24 -2.23
N ALA A 55 -3.42 -21.20 -2.15
CA ALA A 55 -4.21 -22.31 -1.64
C ALA A 55 -4.04 -23.58 -2.48
N PHE A 56 -3.97 -23.45 -3.80
CA PHE A 56 -3.70 -24.55 -4.72
C PHE A 56 -2.31 -25.16 -4.49
N LEU A 57 -1.27 -24.32 -4.34
CA LEU A 57 0.08 -24.80 -4.02
C LEU A 57 0.13 -25.58 -2.70
N VAL A 58 -0.55 -25.07 -1.67
CA VAL A 58 -0.64 -25.75 -0.36
C VAL A 58 -1.36 -27.09 -0.49
N PHE A 59 -2.43 -27.17 -1.28
CA PHE A 59 -3.14 -28.41 -1.53
C PHE A 59 -2.25 -29.46 -2.21
N LEU A 60 -1.50 -29.06 -3.24
CA LEU A 60 -0.59 -29.93 -3.98
C LEU A 60 0.55 -30.43 -3.08
N LEU A 61 1.15 -29.54 -2.30
CA LEU A 61 2.20 -29.89 -1.34
C LEU A 61 1.71 -30.87 -0.26
N ARG A 62 0.43 -30.80 0.12
CA ARG A 62 -0.16 -31.69 1.13
C ARG A 62 -0.44 -33.10 0.59
N GLN A 63 -0.51 -33.28 -0.73
CA GLN A 63 -0.82 -34.56 -1.39
C GLN A 63 0.44 -35.40 -1.67
N THR A 64 1.63 -34.80 -1.62
CA THR A 64 2.94 -35.47 -1.68
C THR A 64 3.48 -35.77 -0.30
#